data_AF-A0AAJ4MSH8-F1
#
_entry.id   AF-A0AAJ4MSH8-F1
#
_cell.length_a   1.000
_cell.length_b   1.000
_cell.length_c   1.000
_cell.angle_alpha   90.00
_cell.angle_beta   90.00
_cell.angle_gamma   90.00
#
_symmetry.space_group_name_H-M   'P 1'
#
loop_
_entity.id
_entity.type
_entity.pdbx_description
1 polymer ?
#
loop_
_entity_poly.entity_id
_entity_poly.type
_entity_poly.pdbx_seq_one_letter_code
_entity_poly.pdbx_strand_id
1 'polypeptide(L)'
;MGKSAMAALVWGICLAAQAAPLRLPAGKEPVAQGGSVTAAAQGALIRYRGWLLAVDGAVPEERPDIVLTSAQARHAPQLRIGSMQRSLPLWSAFELVKGSARLRITALPGPDELSALLLDFGDGDYRIVIPAAGIARPAYPLLAQRFPGADLALLLQDGRRVMLPLGSGRAPVFGEEQAVPYRFTKVKR
;
A
#
# COMPACT_ATOMS: atom_id res chain seq x y z
N MET A 1 -61.51 10.19 -16.52
CA MET A 1 -60.44 9.21 -16.15
C MET A 1 -59.11 9.89 -16.44
N GLY A 2 -58.25 10.32 -15.52
CA GLY A 2 -57.99 9.84 -14.16
C GLY A 2 -56.50 9.44 -14.07
N LYS A 3 -55.62 10.45 -14.12
CA LYS A 3 -54.19 10.59 -13.73
C LYS A 3 -53.31 9.35 -13.44
N SER A 4 -52.02 9.55 -13.78
CA SER A 4 -50.79 8.96 -13.19
C SER A 4 -50.29 7.64 -13.83
N ALA A 5 -49.00 7.37 -13.97
CA ALA A 5 -47.86 7.87 -13.21
C ALA A 5 -46.58 7.98 -14.06
N MET A 6 -45.84 9.06 -13.86
CA MET A 6 -44.47 9.25 -14.33
C MET A 6 -43.54 8.65 -13.26
N ALA A 7 -42.86 7.56 -13.57
CA ALA A 7 -41.91 6.93 -12.67
C ALA A 7 -40.59 7.73 -12.67
N ALA A 8 -40.41 8.57 -11.66
CA ALA A 8 -39.13 9.24 -11.42
C ALA A 8 -38.17 8.26 -10.74
N LEU A 9 -37.13 7.85 -11.47
CA LEU A 9 -36.04 7.03 -10.99
C LEU A 9 -35.12 7.90 -10.10
N VAL A 10 -35.25 7.77 -8.78
CA VAL A 10 -34.39 8.47 -7.82
C VAL A 10 -33.06 7.71 -7.73
N TRP A 11 -32.03 8.23 -8.39
CA TRP A 11 -30.66 7.72 -8.28
C TRP A 11 -30.09 8.17 -6.94
N GLY A 12 -30.02 7.26 -5.97
CA GLY A 12 -29.38 7.52 -4.67
C GLY A 12 -27.89 7.73 -4.84
N ILE A 13 -27.43 8.95 -4.57
CA ILE A 13 -26.00 9.28 -4.46
C ILE A 13 -25.53 8.71 -3.11
N CYS A 14 -24.95 7.51 -3.12
CA CYS A 14 -24.21 7.01 -1.96
C CYS A 14 -22.95 7.87 -1.78
N LEU A 15 -23.08 8.97 -1.03
CA LEU A 15 -21.96 9.68 -0.45
C LEU A 15 -21.32 8.73 0.57
N ALA A 16 -20.28 8.00 0.13
CA ALA A 16 -19.40 7.32 1.06
C ALA A 16 -18.73 8.40 1.92
N ALA A 17 -19.21 8.53 3.16
CA ALA A 17 -18.57 9.37 4.16
C ALA A 17 -17.14 8.84 4.38
N GLN A 18 -16.16 9.45 3.71
CA GLN A 18 -14.76 9.17 3.98
C GLN A 18 -14.50 9.64 5.41
N ALA A 19 -14.24 8.69 6.31
CA ALA A 19 -13.86 8.98 7.68
C ALA A 19 -12.64 9.92 7.69
N ALA A 20 -12.63 10.87 8.62
CA ALA A 20 -11.50 11.78 8.76
C ALA A 20 -10.18 11.00 8.94
N PRO A 21 -9.05 11.49 8.40
CA PRO A 21 -7.77 10.79 8.51
C PRO A 21 -7.37 10.56 9.97
N LEU A 22 -6.87 9.37 10.29
CA LEU A 22 -6.35 9.08 11.62
C LEU A 22 -5.01 9.79 11.81
N ARG A 23 -4.92 10.64 12.84
CA ARG A 23 -3.70 11.38 13.17
C ARG A 23 -2.87 10.61 14.18
N LEU A 24 -1.60 10.37 13.87
CA LEU A 24 -0.62 9.76 14.78
C LEU A 24 0.30 10.83 15.37
N PRO A 25 0.81 10.62 16.60
CA PRO A 25 1.77 11.53 17.21
C PRO A 25 3.05 11.61 16.38
N ALA A 26 3.51 12.83 16.10
CA ALA A 26 4.79 13.06 15.44
C ALA A 26 5.95 12.85 16.45
N GLY A 27 7.03 12.22 16.00
CA GLY A 27 8.27 12.15 16.76
C GLY A 27 8.92 13.53 16.87
N LYS A 28 9.74 13.75 17.90
CA LYS A 28 10.51 14.99 18.09
C LYS A 28 11.81 15.02 17.30
N GLU A 29 12.22 13.88 16.74
CA GLU A 29 13.48 13.74 16.02
C GLU A 29 13.40 14.35 14.61
N PRO A 30 14.54 14.81 14.07
CA PRO A 30 14.61 15.28 12.68
C PRO A 30 14.11 14.21 11.72
N VAL A 31 13.13 14.59 10.90
CA VAL A 31 12.55 13.69 9.90
C VAL A 31 13.49 13.56 8.70
N ALA A 32 14.01 12.36 8.48
CA ALA A 32 14.81 12.06 7.30
C ALA A 32 14.02 12.37 6.01
N GLN A 33 14.68 13.01 5.05
CA GLN A 33 14.08 13.32 3.76
C GLN A 33 13.95 12.06 2.91
N GLY A 34 12.77 11.86 2.31
CA GLY A 34 12.46 10.72 1.44
C GLY A 34 11.98 9.47 2.18
N GLY A 35 12.21 8.32 1.56
CA GLY A 35 11.87 7.02 2.12
C GLY A 35 12.68 5.88 1.55
N SER A 36 12.47 4.70 2.10
CA SER A 36 13.14 3.48 1.68
C SER A 36 12.33 2.24 1.96
N VAL A 37 12.46 1.23 1.11
CA VAL A 37 12.04 -0.14 1.41
C VAL A 37 13.27 -0.99 1.66
N THR A 38 13.22 -1.84 2.69
CA THR A 38 14.23 -2.87 2.95
C THR A 38 13.52 -4.21 2.98
N ALA A 39 14.01 -5.18 2.20
CA ALA A 39 13.50 -6.55 2.30
C ALA A 39 13.97 -7.17 3.63
N ALA A 40 13.13 -7.99 4.24
CA ALA A 40 13.47 -8.71 5.46
C ALA A 40 13.45 -10.23 5.19
N ALA A 41 13.86 -11.02 6.19
CA ALA A 41 13.74 -12.49 6.12
C ALA A 41 12.28 -12.91 5.88
N GLN A 42 11.34 -12.21 6.53
CA GLN A 42 9.91 -12.28 6.29
C GLN A 42 9.39 -10.87 5.97
N GLY A 43 8.64 -10.72 4.88
CA GLY A 43 8.01 -9.45 4.56
C GLY A 43 8.98 -8.33 4.15
N ALA A 44 8.61 -7.08 4.42
CA ALA A 44 9.42 -5.89 4.12
C ALA A 44 9.21 -4.77 5.15
N LEU A 45 10.24 -3.94 5.34
CA LEU A 45 10.17 -2.72 6.15
C LEU A 45 10.15 -1.50 5.24
N ILE A 46 9.24 -0.57 5.50
CA ILE A 46 9.15 0.70 4.76
C ILE A 46 9.34 1.85 5.73
N ARG A 47 10.32 2.70 5.45
CA ARG A 47 10.54 3.96 6.18
C ARG A 47 10.19 5.13 5.28
N TYR A 48 9.44 6.10 5.79
CA TYR A 48 9.11 7.30 5.03
C TYR A 48 8.82 8.48 5.93
N ARG A 49 9.62 9.55 5.86
CA ARG A 49 9.38 10.79 6.64
C ARG A 49 8.94 10.55 8.10
N GLY A 50 9.67 9.70 8.82
CA GLY A 50 9.40 9.38 10.24
C GLY A 50 8.33 8.29 10.47
N TRP A 51 7.75 7.74 9.41
CA TRP A 51 6.95 6.52 9.45
C TRP A 51 7.84 5.28 9.41
N LEU A 52 7.49 4.27 10.20
CA LEU A 52 7.98 2.90 10.08
C LEU A 52 6.80 1.94 9.89
N LEU A 53 6.73 1.31 8.73
CA LEU A 53 5.75 0.29 8.39
C LEU A 53 6.43 -1.08 8.36
N ALA A 54 5.81 -2.07 8.98
CA ALA A 54 6.17 -3.48 8.82
C ALA A 54 5.11 -4.18 7.97
N VAL A 55 5.55 -4.90 6.94
CA VAL A 55 4.68 -5.64 6.02
C VAL A 55 4.92 -7.13 6.21
N ASP A 56 3.85 -7.92 6.28
CA ASP A 56 3.82 -9.40 6.26
C ASP A 56 4.83 -10.06 7.20
N GLY A 57 4.79 -9.66 8.47
CA GLY A 57 5.60 -10.28 9.52
C GLY A 57 7.04 -9.80 9.59
N ALA A 58 7.43 -8.78 8.83
CA ALA A 58 8.72 -8.12 9.01
C ALA A 58 8.87 -7.62 10.45
N VAL A 59 9.99 -7.98 11.09
CA VAL A 59 10.30 -7.62 12.47
C VAL A 59 11.34 -6.50 12.48
N PRO A 60 10.94 -5.25 12.75
CA PRO A 60 11.88 -4.15 12.95
C PRO A 60 12.51 -4.18 14.35
N GLU A 61 13.69 -3.57 14.48
CA GLU A 61 14.33 -3.32 15.78
C GLU A 61 13.52 -2.34 16.65
N GLU A 62 12.94 -1.33 16.00
CA GLU A 62 12.07 -0.34 16.62
C GLU A 62 10.60 -0.71 16.44
N ARG A 63 9.73 -0.32 17.37
CA ARG A 63 8.28 -0.57 17.23
C ARG A 63 7.74 0.12 15.97
N PRO A 64 7.06 -0.61 15.05
CA PRO A 64 6.49 0.01 13.87
C PRO A 64 5.26 0.86 14.22
N ASP A 65 5.07 1.95 13.50
CA ASP A 65 3.86 2.77 13.58
C ASP A 65 2.65 1.99 13.05
N ILE A 66 2.87 1.24 11.97
CA ILE A 66 1.84 0.48 11.26
C ILE A 66 2.37 -0.91 10.95
N VAL A 67 1.54 -1.93 11.20
CA VAL A 67 1.74 -3.28 10.69
C VAL A 67 0.69 -3.57 9.63
N LEU A 68 1.13 -3.99 8.45
CA LEU A 68 0.31 -4.40 7.33
C LEU A 68 0.42 -5.90 7.15
N THR A 69 -0.71 -6.56 7.04
CA THR A 69 -0.80 -7.98 6.66
C THR A 69 -1.60 -8.07 5.38
N SER A 70 -1.01 -8.65 4.34
CA SER A 70 -1.63 -8.87 3.04
C SER A 70 -2.82 -9.81 3.15
N ALA A 71 -3.70 -9.77 2.15
CA ALA A 71 -4.83 -10.69 2.06
C ALA A 71 -4.37 -12.15 2.07
N GLN A 72 -5.17 -13.04 2.65
CA GLN A 72 -4.98 -14.48 2.58
C GLN A 72 -6.34 -15.12 2.34
N ALA A 73 -6.48 -15.96 1.32
CA ALA A 73 -7.71 -16.68 0.96
C ALA A 73 -9.04 -15.97 1.31
N ARG A 74 -9.57 -16.17 2.54
CA ARG A 74 -10.85 -15.62 3.01
C ARG A 74 -10.75 -14.36 3.89
N HIS A 75 -9.56 -13.82 4.05
CA HIS A 75 -9.28 -12.68 4.91
C HIS A 75 -8.79 -11.50 4.09
N ALA A 76 -9.52 -10.40 4.20
CA ALA A 76 -9.08 -9.11 3.68
C ALA A 76 -7.79 -8.66 4.38
N PRO A 77 -6.97 -7.81 3.72
CA PRO A 77 -5.78 -7.25 4.34
C PRO A 77 -6.07 -6.61 5.71
N GLN A 78 -5.12 -6.70 6.62
CA GLN A 78 -5.23 -6.13 7.95
C GLN A 78 -4.25 -4.98 8.13
N LEU A 79 -4.73 -3.92 8.75
CA LEU A 79 -3.96 -2.79 9.26
C LEU A 79 -3.97 -2.84 10.78
N ARG A 80 -2.80 -2.74 11.41
CA ARG A 80 -2.69 -2.58 12.86
C ARG A 80 -1.87 -1.35 13.22
N ILE A 81 -2.36 -0.57 14.17
CA ILE A 81 -1.74 0.65 14.69
C ILE A 81 -1.87 0.63 16.20
N GLY A 82 -0.75 0.46 16.90
CA GLY A 82 -0.80 0.21 18.34
C GLY A 82 -1.63 -1.05 18.65
N SER A 83 -2.70 -0.89 19.43
CA SER A 83 -3.70 -1.92 19.74
C SER A 83 -4.88 -1.95 18.77
N MET A 84 -5.06 -0.92 17.93
CA MET A 84 -6.15 -0.88 16.97
C MET A 84 -5.83 -1.81 15.80
N GLN A 85 -6.78 -2.69 15.47
CA GLN A 85 -6.74 -3.51 14.25
C GLN A 85 -7.95 -3.21 13.38
N ARG A 86 -7.74 -3.11 12.07
CA ARG A 86 -8.77 -2.82 11.06
C ARG A 86 -8.59 -3.77 9.89
N SER A 87 -9.69 -4.41 9.49
CA SER A 87 -9.79 -5.06 8.19
C SER A 87 -9.92 -4.01 7.09
N LEU A 88 -9.31 -4.23 5.94
CA LEU A 88 -9.39 -3.37 4.75
C LEU A 88 -10.12 -4.12 3.63
N PRO A 89 -11.47 -4.07 3.57
CA PRO A 89 -12.23 -4.68 2.48
C PRO A 89 -11.81 -4.15 1.11
N LEU A 90 -12.06 -4.94 0.05
CA LEU A 90 -11.80 -4.52 -1.32
C LEU A 90 -12.41 -3.14 -1.62
N TRP A 91 -11.65 -2.28 -2.29
CA TRP A 91 -11.99 -0.89 -2.62
C TRP A 91 -12.10 0.08 -1.45
N SER A 92 -11.87 -0.38 -0.21
CA SER A 92 -11.74 0.52 0.92
C SER A 92 -10.39 1.21 0.93
N ALA A 93 -10.37 2.41 1.51
CA ALA A 93 -9.15 3.13 1.80
C ALA A 93 -9.13 3.57 3.27
N PHE A 94 -7.92 3.62 3.83
CA PHE A 94 -7.67 4.11 5.17
C PHE A 94 -6.57 5.16 5.11
N GLU A 95 -6.82 6.32 5.72
CA GLU A 95 -5.90 7.46 5.65
C GLU A 95 -5.31 7.79 7.01
N LEU A 96 -4.03 8.10 6.97
CA LEU A 96 -3.18 8.29 8.12
C LEU A 96 -2.32 9.54 7.92
N VAL A 97 -2.13 10.29 9.00
CA VAL A 97 -1.29 11.49 9.00
C VAL A 97 -0.38 11.50 10.23
N LYS A 98 0.92 11.73 10.04
CA LYS A 98 1.92 11.89 11.11
C LYS A 98 2.79 13.09 10.77
N GLY A 99 2.73 14.13 11.58
CA GLY A 99 3.33 15.43 11.24
C GLY A 99 2.76 15.97 9.91
N SER A 100 3.65 16.26 8.95
CA SER A 100 3.30 16.67 7.58
C SER A 100 3.15 15.51 6.60
N ALA A 101 3.49 14.27 6.99
CA ALA A 101 3.44 13.12 6.10
C ALA A 101 2.05 12.46 6.13
N ARG A 102 1.48 12.23 4.94
CA ARG A 102 0.22 11.50 4.74
C ARG A 102 0.51 10.12 4.16
N LEU A 103 -0.30 9.15 4.54
CA LEU A 103 -0.33 7.82 3.94
C LEU A 103 -1.78 7.42 3.71
N ARG A 104 -2.13 7.11 2.46
CA ARG A 104 -3.39 6.46 2.11
C ARG A 104 -3.11 5.01 1.74
N ILE A 105 -3.81 4.10 2.39
CA ILE A 105 -3.72 2.66 2.17
C ILE A 105 -5.02 2.21 1.53
N THR A 106 -4.96 1.70 0.31
CA THR A 106 -6.15 1.27 -0.43
C THR A 106 -6.06 -0.22 -0.73
N ALA A 107 -7.12 -0.97 -0.47
CA ALA A 107 -7.24 -2.35 -0.92
C ALA A 107 -7.78 -2.37 -2.37
N LEU A 108 -7.01 -2.96 -3.28
CA LEU A 108 -7.33 -3.06 -4.71
C LEU A 108 -7.49 -4.53 -5.13
N PRO A 109 -8.15 -4.84 -6.25
CA PRO A 109 -8.18 -6.18 -6.79
C PRO A 109 -6.77 -6.63 -7.21
N GLY A 110 -6.30 -7.71 -6.60
CA GLY A 110 -5.08 -8.38 -7.02
C GLY A 110 -5.37 -9.63 -7.85
N PRO A 111 -4.33 -10.37 -8.25
CA PRO A 111 -4.44 -11.69 -8.85
C PRO A 111 -5.06 -12.71 -7.89
N ASP A 112 -5.58 -13.80 -8.45
CA ASP A 112 -6.11 -14.96 -7.71
C ASP A 112 -7.17 -14.59 -6.65
N GLU A 113 -7.99 -13.56 -6.95
CA GLU A 113 -9.03 -13.02 -6.06
C GLU A 113 -8.50 -12.43 -4.74
N LEU A 114 -7.18 -12.39 -4.53
CA LEU A 114 -6.56 -11.81 -3.35
C LEU A 114 -6.35 -10.32 -3.54
N SER A 115 -6.79 -9.51 -2.56
CA SER A 115 -6.62 -8.06 -2.63
C SER A 115 -5.14 -7.66 -2.53
N ALA A 116 -4.71 -6.76 -3.41
CA ALA A 116 -3.44 -6.05 -3.28
C ALA A 116 -3.62 -4.80 -2.40
N LEU A 117 -2.55 -4.37 -1.73
CA LEU A 117 -2.52 -3.07 -1.05
C LEU A 117 -1.81 -2.04 -1.94
N LEU A 118 -2.37 -0.85 -2.06
CA LEU A 118 -1.69 0.33 -2.60
C LEU A 118 -1.40 1.31 -1.46
N LEU A 119 -0.13 1.61 -1.26
CA LEU A 119 0.35 2.65 -0.35
C LEU A 119 0.64 3.90 -1.16
N ASP A 120 -0.09 4.98 -0.89
CA ASP A 120 0.13 6.30 -1.49
C ASP A 120 0.63 7.25 -0.40
N PHE A 121 1.88 7.70 -0.55
CA PHE A 121 2.55 8.60 0.40
C PHE A 121 2.22 10.09 0.19
N GLY A 122 1.17 10.40 -0.57
CA GLY A 122 0.63 11.75 -0.75
C GLY A 122 1.47 12.64 -1.66
N ASP A 123 0.92 13.81 -2.03
CA ASP A 123 1.61 14.92 -2.72
C ASP A 123 2.42 14.53 -3.98
N GLY A 124 2.03 13.44 -4.65
CA GLY A 124 2.74 12.89 -5.80
C GLY A 124 4.13 12.32 -5.46
N ASP A 125 4.43 12.02 -4.19
CA ASP A 125 5.76 11.55 -3.76
C ASP A 125 6.07 10.13 -4.24
N TYR A 126 5.39 9.12 -3.69
CA TYR A 126 5.72 7.73 -3.99
C TYR A 126 4.52 6.79 -3.79
N ARG A 127 4.41 5.77 -4.64
CA ARG A 127 3.35 4.76 -4.56
C ARG A 127 3.91 3.35 -4.61
N ILE A 128 3.52 2.52 -3.65
CA ILE A 128 3.94 1.11 -3.55
C ILE A 128 2.73 0.21 -3.64
N VAL A 129 2.75 -0.75 -4.57
CA VAL A 129 1.77 -1.83 -4.61
C VAL A 129 2.33 -3.09 -3.96
N ILE A 130 1.50 -3.79 -3.18
CA ILE A 130 1.83 -5.01 -2.47
C ILE A 130 0.78 -6.06 -2.86
N PRO A 131 0.98 -6.82 -3.95
CA PRO A 131 0.10 -7.91 -4.30
C PRO A 131 0.17 -9.02 -3.25
N ALA A 132 -0.99 -9.54 -2.82
CA ALA A 132 -1.02 -10.65 -1.87
C ALA A 132 -0.62 -11.98 -2.53
N ALA A 133 -1.06 -12.22 -3.76
CA ALA A 133 -0.69 -13.41 -4.55
C ALA A 133 0.72 -13.29 -5.12
N GLY A 134 1.35 -14.46 -5.35
CA GLY A 134 2.56 -14.55 -6.15
C GLY A 134 2.28 -14.19 -7.61
N ILE A 135 3.24 -13.53 -8.26
CA ILE A 135 3.11 -13.13 -9.66
C ILE A 135 4.27 -13.73 -10.44
N ALA A 136 3.95 -14.42 -11.53
CA ALA A 136 4.94 -15.00 -12.42
C ALA A 136 5.70 -13.91 -13.19
N ARG A 137 7.00 -14.11 -13.40
CA ARG A 137 7.89 -13.15 -14.08
C ARG A 137 7.36 -12.63 -15.43
N PRO A 138 6.76 -13.45 -16.32
CA PRO A 138 6.20 -12.95 -17.58
C PRO A 138 5.10 -11.89 -17.42
N ALA A 139 4.42 -11.84 -16.27
CA ALA A 139 3.38 -10.85 -15.99
C ALA A 139 3.90 -9.52 -15.44
N TYR A 140 5.19 -9.42 -15.08
CA TYR A 140 5.77 -8.20 -14.49
C TYR A 140 5.59 -6.94 -15.35
N PRO A 141 5.78 -6.99 -16.69
CA PRO A 141 5.59 -5.80 -17.53
C PRO A 141 4.16 -5.23 -17.49
N LEU A 142 3.15 -6.06 -17.14
CA LEU A 142 1.75 -5.66 -17.08
C LEU A 142 1.38 -4.99 -15.74
N LEU A 143 2.24 -5.05 -14.73
CA LEU A 143 1.94 -4.51 -13.40
C LEU A 143 1.74 -3.00 -13.42
N ALA A 144 2.51 -2.27 -14.21
CA ALA A 144 2.35 -0.82 -14.36
C ALA A 144 1.00 -0.45 -14.99
N GLN A 145 0.45 -1.32 -15.85
CA GLN A 145 -0.88 -1.14 -16.44
C GLN A 145 -1.99 -1.46 -15.44
N ARG A 146 -1.81 -2.54 -14.66
CA ARG A 146 -2.78 -2.98 -13.65
C ARG A 146 -2.86 -2.02 -12.46
N PHE A 147 -1.73 -1.44 -12.07
CA PHE A 147 -1.61 -0.52 -10.94
C PHE A 147 -1.04 0.81 -11.43
N PRO A 148 -1.86 1.61 -12.13
CA PRO A 148 -1.40 2.83 -12.78
C PRO A 148 -0.83 3.81 -11.77
N GLY A 149 0.41 4.22 -12.04
CA GLY A 149 1.13 5.16 -11.20
C GLY A 149 1.64 4.58 -9.88
N ALA A 150 1.77 3.26 -9.74
CA ALA A 150 2.68 2.70 -8.73
C ALA A 150 4.15 2.84 -9.21
N ASP A 151 5.06 3.14 -8.30
CA ASP A 151 6.50 3.31 -8.57
C ASP A 151 7.31 2.07 -8.16
N LEU A 152 6.75 1.22 -7.28
CA LEU A 152 7.35 -0.01 -6.79
C LEU A 152 6.28 -1.08 -6.55
N ALA A 153 6.59 -2.33 -6.88
CA ALA A 153 5.85 -3.50 -6.42
C ALA A 153 6.67 -4.31 -5.40
N LEU A 154 6.03 -4.74 -4.32
CA LEU A 154 6.56 -5.71 -3.36
C LEU A 154 5.92 -7.07 -3.64
N LEU A 155 6.54 -7.83 -4.55
CA LEU A 155 6.05 -9.10 -5.03
C LEU A 155 6.26 -10.20 -4.01
N LEU A 156 5.30 -11.13 -3.89
CA LEU A 156 5.49 -12.35 -3.10
C LEU A 156 6.19 -13.40 -3.97
N GLN A 157 7.38 -13.83 -3.57
CA GLN A 157 8.11 -14.91 -4.22
C GLN A 157 8.72 -15.81 -3.15
N ASP A 158 8.40 -17.10 -3.17
CA ASP A 158 8.94 -18.11 -2.23
C ASP A 158 8.77 -17.69 -0.76
N GLY A 159 7.62 -17.08 -0.43
CA GLY A 159 7.30 -16.60 0.92
C GLY A 159 7.98 -15.27 1.32
N ARG A 160 8.74 -14.65 0.42
CA ARG A 160 9.51 -13.41 0.67
C ARG A 160 9.00 -12.25 -0.18
N ARG A 161 9.24 -11.02 0.26
CA ARG A 161 8.94 -9.81 -0.51
C ARG A 161 10.11 -9.40 -1.37
N VAL A 162 9.87 -9.30 -2.68
CA VAL A 162 10.84 -8.91 -3.70
C VAL A 162 10.47 -7.55 -4.27
N MET A 163 11.46 -6.66 -4.39
CA MET A 163 11.26 -5.30 -4.89
C MET A 163 11.38 -5.23 -6.41
N LEU A 164 10.33 -4.79 -7.08
CA LEU A 164 10.30 -4.52 -8.52
C LEU A 164 9.95 -3.04 -8.77
N PRO A 165 10.91 -2.20 -9.19
CA PRO A 165 10.62 -0.84 -9.63
C PRO A 165 9.67 -0.85 -10.83
N LEU A 166 8.67 0.04 -10.80
CA LEU A 166 7.69 0.20 -11.87
C LEU A 166 7.94 1.54 -12.55
N GLY A 167 7.91 1.57 -13.89
CA GLY A 167 8.03 2.82 -14.66
C GLY A 167 9.44 3.38 -14.89
N SER A 168 10.48 2.78 -14.31
CA SER A 168 11.86 2.99 -14.75
C SER A 168 12.34 1.69 -15.41
N GLY A 169 13.01 1.76 -16.56
CA GLY A 169 13.60 0.58 -17.23
C GLY A 169 14.72 -0.11 -16.43
N ARG A 170 14.77 0.09 -15.11
CA ARG A 170 15.65 -0.59 -14.18
C ARG A 170 15.22 -2.05 -14.07
N ALA A 171 16.21 -2.93 -14.08
CA ALA A 171 16.00 -4.35 -13.87
C ALA A 171 15.36 -4.58 -12.48
N PRO A 172 14.53 -5.63 -12.33
CA PRO A 172 14.06 -6.05 -11.02
C PRO A 172 15.26 -6.41 -10.12
N VAL A 173 15.17 -6.06 -8.83
CA VAL A 173 16.27 -6.29 -7.87
C VAL A 173 15.98 -7.59 -7.11
N PHE A 174 16.89 -8.56 -7.16
CA PHE A 174 16.74 -9.88 -6.53
C PHE A 174 17.90 -10.18 -5.56
N GLY A 175 17.65 -11.02 -4.55
CA GLY A 175 18.71 -11.64 -3.76
C GLY A 175 19.57 -10.63 -2.98
N GLU A 176 20.89 -10.77 -3.02
CA GLU A 176 21.83 -9.94 -2.27
C GLU A 176 21.74 -8.44 -2.61
N GLU A 177 21.29 -8.06 -3.81
CA GLU A 177 21.04 -6.65 -4.13
C GLU A 177 19.86 -6.05 -3.34
N GLN A 178 18.99 -6.88 -2.75
CA GLN A 178 17.99 -6.43 -1.77
C GLN A 178 18.54 -6.26 -0.35
N ALA A 179 19.78 -6.67 -0.08
CA ALA A 179 20.44 -6.34 1.19
C ALA A 179 20.62 -4.82 1.32
N VAL A 180 20.67 -4.11 0.18
CA VAL A 180 20.68 -2.65 0.14
C VAL A 180 19.24 -2.12 0.11
N PRO A 181 18.87 -1.17 1.00
CA PRO A 181 17.56 -0.56 0.96
C PRO A 181 17.29 0.13 -0.38
N TYR A 182 16.14 -0.16 -0.99
CA TYR A 182 15.64 0.61 -2.13
C TYR A 182 15.25 2.01 -1.64
N ARG A 183 15.94 3.05 -2.09
CA ARG A 183 15.64 4.44 -1.73
C ARG A 183 14.62 5.03 -2.69
N PHE A 184 13.63 5.74 -2.14
CA PHE A 184 12.65 6.48 -2.94
C PHE A 184 13.38 7.59 -3.67
N THR A 185 13.64 7.38 -4.95
CA THR A 185 14.05 8.46 -5.85
C THR A 185 12.76 9.17 -6.27
N LYS A 186 12.61 10.47 -6.01
CA LYS A 186 11.50 11.25 -6.58
C LYS A 186 11.52 11.02 -8.09
N VAL A 187 10.61 10.19 -8.58
CA VAL A 187 10.38 10.05 -10.01
C VAL A 187 9.62 11.32 -10.37
N LYS A 188 10.33 12.34 -10.87
CA LYS A 188 9.66 13.45 -11.55
C LYS A 188 8.84 12.81 -12.68
N ARG A 189 7.52 12.73 -12.50
CA ARG A 189 6.58 12.44 -13.58
C ARG A 189 6.31 13.70 -14.38
#